data_AF-A0A8H5HXK6-F1
#
_entry.id   AF-A0A8H5HXK6-F1
#
_cell.length_a   1.000
_cell.length_b   1.000
_cell.length_c   1.000
_cell.angle_alpha   90.00
_cell.angle_beta   90.00
_cell.angle_gamma   90.00
#
_symmetry.space_group_name_H-M   'P 1'
#
loop_
_entity.id
_entity.type
_entity.pdbx_description
1 polymer ?
#
loop_
_entity_poly.entity_id
_entity_poly.type
_entity_poly.pdbx_seq_one_letter_code
_entity_poly.pdbx_strand_id
1 'polypeptide(L)'
;MSNLYLLRTYATKSPSALPPSILFASSSFTLTIYDAFPKSIFHFLVLPRVQPESSIGLSELDSLKTLLACKKENARSLLIKMAEDAKEIKTQIEEEMMKRYNFMWPVWIGFHGAPSMHHLHLHVLSSDLCSPRLKNKKHYNSFHPKLGFFLHIDEVLSWFDGEASYYSEMSKLDVKAYESLLKEDLVCWRCESTMKNIPTLKSHLQEEWDKVFRREKARAERKRKMEEQDTGETGEAEHREKKSKSEN
;
A
#
# COMPACT_ATOMS: atom_id res chain seq x y z
N MET A 1 -27.71 -7.61 -3.62
CA MET A 1 -26.77 -7.56 -2.48
C MET A 1 -26.35 -6.12 -2.28
N SER A 2 -26.25 -5.64 -1.04
CA SER A 2 -25.71 -4.30 -0.76
C SER A 2 -24.27 -4.20 -1.29
N ASN A 3 -23.92 -3.07 -1.93
CA ASN A 3 -22.56 -2.81 -2.43
C ASN A 3 -21.49 -2.93 -1.31
N LEU A 4 -21.89 -2.80 -0.03
CA LEU A 4 -21.00 -2.91 1.12
C LEU A 4 -20.39 -4.31 1.31
N TYR A 5 -21.01 -5.37 0.78
CA TYR A 5 -20.54 -6.77 0.92
C TYR A 5 -19.82 -7.31 -0.32
N LEU A 6 -19.51 -6.46 -1.30
CA LEU A 6 -18.90 -6.91 -2.56
C LEU A 6 -17.55 -7.63 -2.33
N LEU A 7 -16.72 -7.13 -1.40
CA LEU A 7 -15.44 -7.76 -1.05
C LEU A 7 -15.64 -9.16 -0.47
N ARG A 8 -16.66 -9.34 0.39
CA ARG A 8 -17.04 -10.65 0.92
C ARG A 8 -17.41 -11.62 -0.22
N THR A 9 -18.17 -11.15 -1.20
CA THR A 9 -18.53 -11.98 -2.37
C THR A 9 -17.30 -12.46 -3.14
N TYR A 10 -16.25 -11.63 -3.24
CA TYR A 10 -14.98 -12.08 -3.84
C TYR A 10 -14.25 -13.10 -2.95
N ALA A 11 -14.16 -12.83 -1.65
CA ALA A 11 -13.46 -13.69 -0.70
C ALA A 11 -14.06 -15.10 -0.52
N THR A 12 -15.34 -15.28 -0.86
CA THR A 12 -16.03 -16.59 -0.86
C THR A 12 -15.87 -17.37 -2.17
N LYS A 13 -15.36 -16.76 -3.23
CA LYS A 13 -15.21 -17.41 -4.54
C LYS A 13 -13.85 -18.13 -4.63
N SER A 14 -13.80 -19.16 -5.46
CA SER A 14 -12.50 -19.68 -5.95
C SER A 14 -11.75 -18.57 -6.69
N PRO A 15 -10.42 -18.43 -6.52
CA PRO A 15 -9.62 -17.47 -7.29
C PRO A 15 -9.87 -17.57 -8.80
N SER A 16 -9.97 -18.79 -9.34
CA SER A 16 -10.25 -19.05 -10.77
C SER A 16 -11.59 -18.54 -11.28
N ALA A 17 -12.54 -18.21 -10.39
CA ALA A 17 -13.84 -17.67 -10.74
C ALA A 17 -13.88 -16.13 -10.79
N LEU A 18 -12.78 -15.46 -10.43
CA LEU A 18 -12.66 -14.00 -10.51
C LEU A 18 -11.94 -13.62 -11.82
N PRO A 19 -12.42 -12.58 -12.53
CA PRO A 19 -11.77 -12.14 -13.76
C PRO A 19 -10.40 -11.50 -13.45
N PRO A 20 -9.42 -11.56 -14.38
CA PRO A 20 -8.11 -10.92 -14.22
C PRO A 20 -8.15 -9.40 -14.03
N SER A 21 -9.26 -8.75 -14.43
CA SER A 21 -9.48 -7.32 -14.17
C SER A 21 -9.79 -7.00 -12.70
N ILE A 22 -10.07 -8.02 -11.89
CA ILE A 22 -10.35 -7.90 -10.46
C ILE A 22 -9.22 -8.56 -9.67
N LEU A 23 -8.91 -9.82 -9.97
CA LEU A 23 -7.92 -10.59 -9.25
C LEU A 23 -6.51 -10.32 -9.80
N PHE A 24 -5.63 -9.83 -8.94
CA PHE A 24 -4.21 -9.64 -9.26
C PHE A 24 -3.39 -10.89 -8.92
N ALA A 25 -3.55 -11.39 -7.69
CA ALA A 25 -2.84 -12.57 -7.19
C ALA A 25 -3.69 -13.28 -6.13
N SER A 26 -3.34 -14.52 -5.81
CA SER A 26 -3.98 -15.27 -4.74
C SER A 26 -3.01 -16.25 -4.08
N SER A 27 -3.15 -16.43 -2.77
CA SER A 27 -2.50 -17.51 -2.02
C SER A 27 -3.54 -18.53 -1.53
N SER A 28 -3.10 -19.51 -0.75
CA SER A 28 -4.03 -20.39 -0.02
C SER A 28 -4.91 -19.58 0.94
N PHE A 29 -4.40 -18.49 1.53
CA PHE A 29 -5.07 -17.72 2.57
C PHE A 29 -5.72 -16.42 2.10
N THR A 30 -5.21 -15.79 1.05
CA THR A 30 -5.70 -14.46 0.63
C THR A 30 -6.00 -14.36 -0.86
N LEU A 31 -6.77 -13.32 -1.21
CA LEU A 31 -6.92 -12.79 -2.56
C LEU A 31 -6.38 -11.36 -2.56
N THR A 32 -5.51 -11.05 -3.52
CA THR A 32 -5.13 -9.66 -3.82
C THR A 32 -5.94 -9.19 -5.01
N ILE A 33 -6.70 -8.12 -4.83
CA ILE A 33 -7.51 -7.51 -5.88
C ILE A 33 -7.09 -6.07 -6.16
N TYR A 34 -7.38 -5.61 -7.37
CA TYR A 34 -7.31 -4.18 -7.70
C TYR A 34 -8.42 -3.41 -6.97
N ASP A 35 -8.08 -2.27 -6.35
CA ASP A 35 -9.13 -1.37 -5.85
C ASP A 35 -9.86 -0.74 -7.04
N ALA A 36 -11.19 -0.85 -7.08
CA ALA A 36 -12.01 -0.32 -8.18
C ALA A 36 -12.10 1.22 -8.20
N PHE A 37 -11.69 1.87 -7.12
CA PHE A 37 -11.68 3.31 -6.90
C PHE A 37 -10.32 3.75 -6.31
N PRO A 38 -9.19 3.45 -6.98
CA PRO A 38 -7.85 3.57 -6.39
C PRO A 38 -7.58 5.01 -5.96
N LYS A 39 -7.04 5.24 -4.76
CA LYS A 39 -6.77 6.61 -4.24
C LYS A 39 -5.38 7.15 -4.60
N SER A 40 -4.56 6.35 -5.27
CA SER A 40 -3.17 6.56 -5.65
C SER A 40 -2.89 5.86 -6.98
N ILE A 41 -1.69 6.04 -7.54
CA ILE A 41 -1.26 5.38 -8.79
C ILE A 41 -1.36 3.85 -8.68
N PHE A 42 -0.86 3.28 -7.58
CA PHE A 42 -1.00 1.86 -7.26
C PHE A 42 -1.89 1.72 -6.02
N HIS A 43 -2.92 0.88 -6.09
CA HIS A 43 -3.81 0.62 -4.96
C HIS A 43 -4.46 -0.76 -5.09
N PHE A 44 -4.16 -1.62 -4.13
CA PHE A 44 -4.63 -3.00 -4.04
C PHE A 44 -5.26 -3.25 -2.68
N LEU A 45 -6.11 -4.28 -2.63
CA LEU A 45 -6.71 -4.80 -1.40
C LEU A 45 -6.32 -6.27 -1.25
N VAL A 46 -5.73 -6.62 -0.10
CA VAL A 46 -5.50 -8.02 0.30
C VAL A 46 -6.64 -8.45 1.19
N LEU A 47 -7.39 -9.46 0.75
CA LEU A 47 -8.59 -10.00 1.40
C LEU A 47 -8.29 -11.39 1.94
N PRO A 48 -8.56 -11.70 3.22
CA PRO A 48 -8.52 -13.08 3.69
C PRO A 48 -9.65 -13.88 3.02
N ARG A 49 -9.37 -15.11 2.63
CA ARG A 49 -10.35 -16.04 2.06
C ARG A 49 -11.22 -16.64 3.16
N VAL A 50 -12.46 -16.97 2.81
CA VAL A 50 -13.34 -17.74 3.70
C VAL A 50 -13.05 -19.23 3.47
N GLN A 51 -12.41 -19.86 4.45
CA GLN A 51 -12.09 -21.30 4.41
C GLN A 51 -13.01 -22.07 5.36
N PRO A 52 -13.67 -23.16 4.92
CA PRO A 52 -14.56 -23.97 5.76
C PRO A 52 -13.90 -24.51 7.04
N GLU A 53 -12.62 -24.84 6.95
CA GLU A 53 -11.79 -25.41 8.02
C GLU A 53 -11.11 -24.36 8.91
N SER A 54 -11.30 -23.06 8.62
CA SER A 54 -10.71 -21.97 9.40
C SER A 54 -11.36 -21.85 10.78
N SER A 55 -10.53 -21.61 11.80
CA SER A 55 -10.99 -21.24 13.15
C SER A 55 -11.57 -19.81 13.23
N ILE A 56 -11.45 -19.04 12.16
CA ILE A 56 -11.98 -17.69 11.98
C ILE A 56 -13.15 -17.77 10.99
N GLY A 57 -14.35 -17.43 11.45
CA GLY A 57 -15.56 -17.43 10.65
C GLY A 57 -15.82 -16.11 9.93
N LEU A 58 -16.96 -16.06 9.24
CA LEU A 58 -17.34 -14.93 8.40
C LEU A 58 -17.61 -13.63 9.18
N SER A 59 -18.10 -13.76 10.42
CA SER A 59 -18.36 -12.63 11.33
C SER A 59 -17.05 -11.99 11.81
N GLU A 60 -16.05 -12.80 12.13
CA GLU A 60 -14.76 -12.30 12.59
C GLU A 60 -14.02 -11.59 11.45
N LEU A 61 -14.21 -12.06 10.21
CA LEU A 61 -13.68 -11.42 9.00
C LEU A 61 -14.45 -10.18 8.55
N ASP A 62 -15.41 -9.65 9.30
CA ASP A 62 -16.17 -8.46 8.86
C ASP A 62 -15.30 -7.18 8.80
N SER A 63 -14.37 -7.01 9.75
CA SER A 63 -13.48 -5.86 9.90
C SER A 63 -12.25 -6.20 10.76
N LEU A 64 -11.28 -5.27 10.88
CA LEU A 64 -10.15 -5.45 11.79
C LEU A 64 -10.63 -5.58 13.25
N LYS A 65 -11.64 -4.79 13.64
CA LYS A 65 -12.22 -4.81 14.98
C LYS A 65 -12.80 -6.18 15.35
N THR A 66 -13.57 -6.78 14.45
CA THR A 66 -14.18 -8.10 14.69
C THR A 66 -13.13 -9.20 14.71
N LEU A 67 -12.06 -9.09 13.93
CA LEU A 67 -10.95 -10.03 13.96
C LEU A 67 -10.20 -9.94 15.29
N LEU A 68 -9.87 -8.73 15.76
CA LEU A 68 -9.14 -8.52 17.02
C LEU A 68 -9.95 -8.93 18.25
N ALA A 69 -11.28 -9.03 18.15
CA ALA A 69 -12.15 -9.53 19.20
C ALA A 69 -12.17 -11.08 19.31
N CYS A 70 -11.60 -11.79 18.34
CA CYS A 70 -11.49 -13.25 18.37
C CYS A 70 -10.27 -13.71 19.21
N LYS A 71 -9.96 -15.01 19.21
CA LYS A 71 -8.74 -15.53 19.88
C LYS A 71 -7.48 -14.83 19.35
N LYS A 72 -6.67 -14.28 20.25
CA LYS A 72 -5.49 -13.45 19.94
C LYS A 72 -4.54 -14.17 18.98
N GLU A 73 -4.32 -15.47 19.17
CA GLU A 73 -3.42 -16.29 18.36
C GLU A 73 -3.93 -16.45 16.93
N ASN A 74 -5.25 -16.65 16.77
CA ASN A 74 -5.89 -16.76 15.46
C ASN A 74 -5.80 -15.43 14.69
N ALA A 75 -6.16 -14.33 15.36
CA ALA A 75 -6.07 -12.99 14.78
C ALA A 75 -4.64 -12.66 14.36
N ARG A 76 -3.65 -12.91 15.23
CA ARG A 76 -2.23 -12.69 14.94
C ARG A 76 -1.77 -13.52 13.74
N SER A 77 -2.09 -14.81 13.72
CA SER A 77 -1.69 -15.72 12.65
C SER A 77 -2.23 -15.27 11.28
N LEU A 78 -3.50 -14.83 11.22
CA LEU A 78 -4.09 -14.33 9.99
C LEU A 78 -3.44 -13.01 9.54
N LEU A 79 -3.21 -12.07 10.46
CA LEU A 79 -2.60 -10.78 10.16
C LEU A 79 -1.16 -10.93 9.65
N ILE A 80 -0.39 -11.89 10.18
CA ILE A 80 0.96 -12.21 9.68
C ILE A 80 0.90 -12.67 8.23
N LYS A 81 0.02 -13.62 7.90
CA LYS A 81 -0.15 -14.12 6.52
C LYS A 81 -0.58 -13.03 5.56
N MET A 82 -1.51 -12.16 5.98
CA MET A 82 -1.92 -11.00 5.19
C MET A 82 -0.76 -10.01 4.98
N ALA A 83 0.08 -9.81 5.99
CA ALA A 83 1.25 -8.93 5.90
C ALA A 83 2.33 -9.50 4.97
N GLU A 84 2.55 -10.81 4.99
CA GLU A 84 3.45 -11.51 4.06
C GLU A 84 2.99 -11.35 2.62
N ASP A 85 1.72 -11.66 2.34
CA ASP A 85 1.15 -11.47 1.00
C ASP A 85 1.20 -9.99 0.58
N ALA A 86 0.91 -9.04 1.48
CA ALA A 86 1.01 -7.61 1.19
C ALA A 86 2.45 -7.13 0.90
N LYS A 87 3.46 -7.71 1.55
CA LYS A 87 4.88 -7.42 1.27
C LYS A 87 5.28 -7.88 -0.13
N GLU A 88 4.79 -9.04 -0.57
CA GLU A 88 5.00 -9.51 -1.95
C GLU A 88 4.37 -8.54 -2.97
N ILE A 89 3.15 -8.06 -2.71
CA ILE A 89 2.52 -7.03 -3.56
C ILE A 89 3.32 -5.73 -3.58
N LYS A 90 3.86 -5.31 -2.42
CA LYS A 90 4.73 -4.14 -2.35
C LYS A 90 5.97 -4.30 -3.24
N THR A 91 6.63 -5.46 -3.22
CA THR A 91 7.78 -5.74 -4.10
C THR A 91 7.39 -5.60 -5.56
N GLN A 92 6.26 -6.16 -5.97
CA GLN A 92 5.78 -6.06 -7.37
C GLN A 92 5.40 -4.62 -7.76
N ILE A 93 4.84 -3.84 -6.83
CA ILE A 93 4.61 -2.40 -7.05
C ILE A 93 5.94 -1.68 -7.26
N GLU A 94 6.93 -1.94 -6.41
CA GLU A 94 8.26 -1.34 -6.48
C GLU A 94 9.00 -1.69 -7.79
N GLU A 95 8.88 -2.93 -8.27
CA GLU A 95 9.36 -3.35 -9.58
C GLU A 95 8.66 -2.59 -10.72
N GLU A 96 7.33 -2.46 -10.67
CA GLU A 96 6.58 -1.72 -11.69
C GLU A 96 6.87 -0.21 -11.63
N MET A 97 7.13 0.33 -10.44
CA MET A 97 7.61 1.70 -10.25
C MET A 97 8.96 1.91 -10.95
N MET A 98 9.92 1.02 -10.71
CA MET A 98 11.22 1.06 -11.39
C MET A 98 11.07 0.93 -12.90
N LYS A 99 10.24 0.00 -13.38
CA LYS A 99 10.03 -0.22 -14.82
C LYS A 99 9.38 0.97 -15.53
N ARG A 100 8.35 1.59 -14.93
CA ARG A 100 7.58 2.68 -15.57
C ARG A 100 8.17 4.06 -15.32
N TYR A 101 8.74 4.29 -14.15
CA TYR A 101 9.13 5.62 -13.68
C TYR A 101 10.62 5.74 -13.39
N ASN A 102 11.36 4.61 -13.31
CA ASN A 102 12.80 4.57 -13.04
C ASN A 102 13.21 5.12 -11.65
N PHE A 103 12.26 5.16 -10.71
CA PHE A 103 12.49 5.36 -9.28
C PHE A 103 11.29 4.82 -8.51
N MET A 104 11.47 4.63 -7.20
CA MET A 104 10.43 4.18 -6.28
C MET A 104 10.03 5.30 -5.33
N TRP A 105 8.80 5.25 -4.85
CA TRP A 105 8.32 6.09 -3.76
C TRP A 105 7.60 5.21 -2.72
N PRO A 106 7.38 5.72 -1.49
CA PRO A 106 6.88 4.87 -0.41
C PRO A 106 5.56 4.18 -0.76
N VAL A 107 5.45 2.91 -0.36
CA VAL A 107 4.21 2.12 -0.37
C VAL A 107 3.75 1.96 1.07
N TRP A 108 2.48 2.27 1.32
CA TRP A 108 1.83 2.12 2.61
C TRP A 108 1.00 0.84 2.63
N ILE A 109 1.04 0.16 3.77
CA ILE A 109 0.30 -1.07 4.02
C ILE A 109 -0.44 -0.91 5.35
N GLY A 110 -1.77 -1.02 5.34
CA GLY A 110 -2.56 -0.75 6.54
C GLY A 110 -4.06 -0.87 6.37
N PHE A 111 -4.75 -0.79 7.51
CA PHE A 111 -6.20 -0.86 7.60
C PHE A 111 -6.79 0.53 7.84
N HIS A 112 -8.07 0.69 7.52
CA HIS A 112 -8.85 1.80 8.05
C HIS A 112 -9.36 1.46 9.45
N GLY A 113 -9.22 2.39 10.40
CA GLY A 113 -9.78 2.25 11.76
C GLY A 113 -11.31 2.16 11.79
N ALA A 114 -11.97 2.76 10.79
CA ALA A 114 -13.39 2.56 10.49
C ALA A 114 -13.57 2.21 8.99
N PRO A 115 -13.72 0.93 8.62
CA PRO A 115 -13.78 0.52 7.22
C PRO A 115 -15.10 0.93 6.54
N SER A 116 -15.02 1.24 5.25
CA SER A 116 -16.18 1.65 4.43
C SER A 116 -16.94 0.48 3.78
N MET A 117 -16.34 -0.71 3.79
CA MET A 117 -16.90 -1.94 3.24
C MET A 117 -16.77 -3.05 4.27
N HIS A 118 -17.72 -3.99 4.24
CA HIS A 118 -17.59 -5.23 4.99
C HIS A 118 -16.62 -6.18 4.31
N HIS A 119 -16.10 -7.10 5.11
CA HIS A 119 -14.98 -7.98 4.83
C HIS A 119 -13.65 -7.27 5.07
N LEU A 120 -12.83 -7.86 5.94
CA LEU A 120 -11.49 -7.39 6.25
C LEU A 120 -10.68 -7.19 4.96
N HIS A 121 -10.04 -6.04 4.83
CA HIS A 121 -9.22 -5.73 3.67
C HIS A 121 -8.03 -4.88 4.10
N LEU A 122 -6.84 -5.35 3.77
CA LEU A 122 -5.60 -4.63 3.98
C LEU A 122 -5.28 -3.83 2.73
N HIS A 123 -5.13 -2.52 2.86
CA HIS A 123 -4.74 -1.66 1.75
C HIS A 123 -3.25 -1.80 1.49
N VAL A 124 -2.86 -1.91 0.22
CA VAL A 124 -1.48 -1.77 -0.25
C VAL A 124 -1.49 -0.69 -1.32
N LEU A 125 -0.97 0.50 -1.00
CA LEU A 125 -1.10 1.66 -1.87
C LEU A 125 0.17 2.50 -1.92
N SER A 126 0.45 3.09 -3.07
CA SER A 126 1.55 4.03 -3.23
C SER A 126 1.22 5.39 -2.59
N SER A 127 2.22 6.05 -1.99
CA SER A 127 2.04 7.26 -1.17
C SER A 127 1.68 8.54 -1.93
N ASP A 128 1.68 8.52 -3.27
CA ASP A 128 1.43 9.71 -4.09
C ASP A 128 0.03 10.33 -3.88
N LEU A 129 -0.98 9.50 -3.58
CA LEU A 129 -2.39 9.90 -3.52
C LEU A 129 -2.86 10.72 -4.75
N CYS A 130 -2.21 10.51 -5.90
CA CYS A 130 -2.48 11.20 -7.16
C CYS A 130 -3.48 10.38 -7.97
N SER A 131 -4.77 10.57 -7.70
CA SER A 131 -5.83 9.83 -8.40
C SER A 131 -7.07 10.67 -8.72
N PRO A 132 -7.72 10.47 -9.89
CA PRO A 132 -9.03 11.04 -10.17
C PRO A 132 -10.12 10.55 -9.20
N ARG A 133 -9.95 9.38 -8.57
CA ARG A 133 -10.91 8.81 -7.61
C ARG A 133 -10.74 9.33 -6.17
N LEU A 134 -9.67 10.06 -5.87
CA LEU A 134 -9.57 10.90 -4.68
C LEU A 134 -10.51 12.11 -4.86
N LYS A 135 -11.67 12.12 -4.20
CA LYS A 135 -12.79 13.03 -4.53
C LYS A 135 -13.25 13.93 -3.38
N ASN A 136 -13.06 13.51 -2.14
CA ASN A 136 -13.59 14.21 -0.98
C ASN A 136 -12.60 14.14 0.20
N LYS A 137 -12.86 14.96 1.22
CA LYS A 137 -12.03 15.06 2.43
C LYS A 137 -11.82 13.70 3.10
N LYS A 138 -12.90 12.91 3.23
CA LYS A 138 -12.84 11.58 3.83
C LYS A 138 -11.88 10.66 3.08
N HIS A 139 -11.88 10.68 1.74
CA HIS A 139 -10.96 9.85 0.94
C HIS A 139 -9.50 10.20 1.17
N TYR A 140 -9.17 11.46 1.46
CA TYR A 140 -7.78 11.84 1.70
C TYR A 140 -7.38 11.55 3.15
N ASN A 141 -8.18 12.04 4.10
CA ASN A 141 -7.90 11.87 5.53
C ASN A 141 -7.84 10.39 5.92
N SER A 142 -8.60 9.51 5.27
CA SER A 142 -8.55 8.06 5.57
C SER A 142 -7.22 7.40 5.25
N PHE A 143 -6.40 7.99 4.38
CA PHE A 143 -5.07 7.48 4.01
C PHE A 143 -3.94 8.39 4.49
N HIS A 144 -4.23 9.44 5.24
CA HIS A 144 -3.19 10.32 5.77
C HIS A 144 -2.39 9.56 6.85
N PRO A 145 -1.08 9.28 6.63
CA PRO A 145 -0.33 8.32 7.44
C PRO A 145 -0.13 8.77 8.90
N LYS A 146 -0.18 10.08 9.16
CA LYS A 146 -0.01 10.65 10.52
C LYS A 146 -1.32 10.97 11.24
N LEU A 147 -2.48 10.79 10.59
CA LEU A 147 -3.76 11.21 11.17
C LEU A 147 -4.35 10.19 12.15
N GLY A 148 -3.82 8.96 12.15
CA GLY A 148 -4.29 7.86 12.99
C GLY A 148 -5.44 7.05 12.39
N PHE A 149 -6.15 7.54 11.36
CA PHE A 149 -7.20 6.75 10.71
C PHE A 149 -6.67 5.55 9.93
N PHE A 150 -5.49 5.70 9.31
CA PHE A 150 -4.80 4.64 8.60
C PHE A 150 -3.86 3.91 9.57
N LEU A 151 -4.24 2.68 9.93
CA LEU A 151 -3.53 1.84 10.89
C LEU A 151 -2.51 0.99 10.15
N HIS A 152 -1.23 1.33 10.28
CA HIS A 152 -0.16 0.61 9.62
C HIS A 152 -0.09 -0.85 10.09
N ILE A 153 0.11 -1.80 9.16
CA ILE A 153 0.10 -3.24 9.51
C ILE A 153 1.15 -3.59 10.57
N ASP A 154 2.33 -2.98 10.50
CA ASP A 154 3.41 -3.22 11.46
C ASP A 154 3.04 -2.70 12.85
N GLU A 155 2.33 -1.58 12.94
CA GLU A 155 1.79 -1.04 14.19
C GLU A 155 0.72 -2.00 14.77
N VAL A 156 -0.22 -2.45 13.94
CA VAL A 156 -1.26 -3.41 14.38
C VAL A 156 -0.64 -4.71 14.87
N LEU A 157 0.39 -5.23 14.19
CA LEU A 157 1.12 -6.42 14.64
C LEU A 157 1.85 -6.19 15.97
N SER A 158 2.41 -5.00 16.18
CA SER A 158 3.11 -4.65 17.44
C SER A 158 2.19 -4.69 18.66
N TRP A 159 0.87 -4.47 18.49
CA TRP A 159 -0.09 -4.53 19.60
C TRP A 159 -0.11 -5.92 20.27
N PHE A 160 0.20 -6.97 19.52
CA PHE A 160 0.23 -8.34 20.04
C PHE A 160 1.41 -8.60 20.99
N ASP A 161 2.48 -7.83 20.86
CA ASP A 161 3.71 -7.93 21.65
C ASP A 161 3.69 -7.04 22.90
N GLY A 162 2.74 -6.10 22.98
CA GLY A 162 2.52 -5.27 24.16
C GLY A 162 1.82 -6.00 25.30
N GLU A 163 1.73 -5.32 26.45
CA GLU A 163 0.97 -5.80 27.61
C GLU A 163 -0.51 -6.06 27.27
N ALA A 164 -1.15 -6.96 28.02
CA ALA A 164 -2.56 -7.32 27.79
C ALA A 164 -3.50 -6.10 27.88
N SER A 165 -3.21 -5.15 28.77
CA SER A 165 -3.94 -3.88 28.91
C SER A 165 -3.85 -3.02 27.64
N TYR A 166 -2.65 -2.90 27.07
CA TYR A 166 -2.40 -2.16 25.84
C TYR A 166 -3.13 -2.79 24.65
N TYR A 167 -3.02 -4.11 24.47
CA TYR A 167 -3.76 -4.82 23.42
C TYR A 167 -5.28 -4.64 23.55
N SER A 168 -5.81 -4.75 24.77
CA SER A 168 -7.23 -4.57 25.06
C SER A 168 -7.70 -3.15 24.70
N GLU A 169 -6.89 -2.12 24.96
CA GLU A 169 -7.23 -0.74 24.60
C GLU A 169 -7.22 -0.54 23.08
N MET A 170 -6.13 -0.91 22.41
CA MET A 170 -5.96 -0.68 20.97
C MET A 170 -6.98 -1.47 20.13
N SER A 171 -7.33 -2.69 20.56
CA SER A 171 -8.28 -3.56 19.84
C SER A 171 -9.74 -3.10 19.89
N LYS A 172 -10.11 -2.17 20.79
CA LYS A 172 -11.48 -1.63 20.86
C LYS A 172 -11.93 -1.00 19.56
N LEU A 173 -10.99 -0.37 18.86
CA LEU A 173 -11.20 0.40 17.63
C LEU A 173 -12.54 1.15 17.63
N ASP A 174 -12.62 2.22 18.43
CA ASP A 174 -13.85 3.01 18.51
C ASP A 174 -14.13 3.70 17.18
N VAL A 175 -15.10 3.15 16.44
CA VAL A 175 -15.52 3.61 15.11
C VAL A 175 -15.88 5.09 15.13
N LYS A 176 -16.54 5.59 16.19
CA LYS A 176 -16.95 7.00 16.26
C LYS A 176 -15.74 7.92 16.40
N ALA A 177 -14.77 7.53 17.21
CA ALA A 177 -13.52 8.27 17.36
C ALA A 177 -12.74 8.32 16.04
N TYR A 178 -12.64 7.20 15.32
CA TYR A 178 -12.02 7.20 13.98
C TYR A 178 -12.78 8.07 12.98
N GLU A 179 -14.12 7.99 12.95
CA GLU A 179 -14.93 8.80 12.04
C GLU A 179 -14.77 10.32 12.28
N SER A 180 -14.50 10.76 13.51
CA SER A 180 -14.18 12.17 13.77
C SER A 180 -12.90 12.64 13.09
N LEU A 181 -11.86 11.81 12.99
CA LEU A 181 -10.59 12.15 12.33
C LEU A 181 -10.79 12.53 10.85
N LEU A 182 -11.82 11.96 10.20
CA LEU A 182 -12.12 12.26 8.80
C LEU A 182 -12.65 13.69 8.56
N LYS A 183 -12.93 14.45 9.62
CA LYS A 183 -13.43 15.83 9.55
C LYS A 183 -12.31 16.87 9.67
N GLU A 184 -11.13 16.45 10.13
CA GLU A 184 -9.94 17.28 10.30
C GLU A 184 -9.53 18.01 9.03
N ASP A 185 -8.68 19.01 9.18
CA ASP A 185 -8.19 19.82 8.07
C ASP A 185 -7.37 19.02 7.07
N LEU A 186 -7.38 19.47 5.81
CA LEU A 186 -6.63 18.83 4.74
C LEU A 186 -5.17 19.25 4.82
N VAL A 187 -4.36 18.48 5.55
CA VAL A 187 -2.92 18.73 5.70
C VAL A 187 -2.13 17.82 4.75
N CYS A 188 -1.19 18.36 3.99
CA CYS A 188 -0.32 17.58 3.11
C CYS A 188 0.55 16.62 3.93
N TRP A 189 0.51 15.32 3.61
CA TRP A 189 1.28 14.30 4.34
C TRP A 189 2.80 14.48 4.23
N ARG A 190 3.27 15.17 3.19
CA ARG A 190 4.69 15.36 2.87
C ARG A 190 5.27 16.63 3.47
N CYS A 191 4.62 17.78 3.23
CA CYS A 191 5.15 19.10 3.58
C CYS A 191 4.34 19.82 4.66
N GLU A 192 3.27 19.19 5.18
CA GLU A 192 2.46 19.68 6.30
C GLU A 192 1.70 20.99 6.00
N SER A 193 1.69 21.43 4.74
CA SER A 193 0.88 22.58 4.31
C SER A 193 -0.61 22.25 4.36
N THR A 194 -1.41 23.21 4.86
CA THR A 194 -2.86 23.08 4.93
C THR A 194 -3.52 23.53 3.63
N MET A 195 -4.53 22.79 3.17
CA MET A 195 -5.26 23.01 1.94
C MET A 195 -6.72 23.34 2.22
N LYS A 196 -7.26 24.34 1.52
CA LYS A 196 -8.64 24.79 1.73
C LYS A 196 -9.70 23.80 1.24
N ASN A 197 -9.39 23.03 0.20
CA ASN A 197 -10.32 22.06 -0.39
C ASN A 197 -9.59 20.96 -1.18
N ILE A 198 -10.34 19.93 -1.58
CA ILE A 198 -9.79 18.78 -2.33
C ILE A 198 -9.18 19.18 -3.67
N PRO A 199 -9.79 20.04 -4.51
CA PRO A 199 -9.13 20.50 -5.72
C PRO A 199 -7.73 21.09 -5.48
N THR A 200 -7.59 21.99 -4.50
CA THR A 200 -6.27 22.56 -4.18
C THR A 200 -5.29 21.52 -3.66
N LEU A 201 -5.74 20.58 -2.84
CA LEU A 201 -4.91 19.49 -2.35
C LEU A 201 -4.44 18.57 -3.49
N LYS A 202 -5.32 18.23 -4.43
CA LYS A 202 -4.96 17.37 -5.57
C LYS A 202 -3.92 18.04 -6.47
N SER A 203 -4.11 19.32 -6.78
CA SER A 203 -3.11 20.10 -7.52
C SER A 203 -1.77 20.10 -6.78
N HIS A 204 -1.79 20.33 -5.47
CA HIS A 204 -0.59 20.31 -4.65
C HIS A 204 0.12 18.93 -4.64
N LEU A 205 -0.62 17.83 -4.45
CA LEU A 205 -0.07 16.47 -4.48
C LEU A 205 0.56 16.15 -5.84
N GLN A 206 -0.09 16.55 -6.94
CA GLN A 206 0.45 16.38 -8.29
C GLN A 206 1.74 17.18 -8.47
N GLU A 207 1.78 18.44 -8.04
CA GLU A 207 2.97 19.28 -8.12
C GLU A 207 4.14 18.68 -7.32
N GLU A 208 3.89 18.18 -6.10
CA GLU A 208 4.88 17.50 -5.27
C GLU A 208 5.40 16.22 -5.95
N TRP A 209 4.51 15.43 -6.56
CA TRP A 209 4.90 14.23 -7.30
C TRP A 209 5.72 14.57 -8.55
N ASP A 210 5.31 15.57 -9.34
CA ASP A 210 6.03 16.02 -10.55
C ASP A 210 7.42 16.58 -10.22
N LYS A 211 7.57 17.27 -9.08
CA LYS A 211 8.88 17.71 -8.58
C LYS A 211 9.80 16.52 -8.30
N VAL A 212 9.31 15.50 -7.58
CA VAL A 212 10.09 14.28 -7.30
C VAL A 212 10.42 13.55 -8.60
N PHE A 213 9.44 13.35 -9.48
CA PHE A 213 9.62 12.68 -10.76
C PHE A 213 10.71 13.34 -11.61
N ARG A 214 10.66 14.68 -11.78
CA ARG A 214 11.69 15.41 -12.53
C ARG A 214 13.07 15.30 -11.89
N ARG A 215 13.15 15.37 -10.55
CA ARG A 215 14.41 15.25 -9.82
C ARG A 215 15.04 13.87 -10.00
N GLU A 216 14.27 12.80 -9.83
CA GLU A 216 14.78 11.43 -9.95
C GLU A 216 15.13 11.08 -11.41
N LYS A 217 14.34 11.55 -12.38
CA LYS A 217 14.68 11.40 -13.80
C LYS A 217 16.03 12.06 -14.13
N ALA A 218 16.24 13.30 -13.70
CA ALA A 218 17.50 14.00 -13.91
C ALA A 218 18.67 13.33 -13.16
N ARG A 219 18.42 12.66 -12.03
CA ARG A 219 19.43 11.88 -11.31
C ARG A 219 19.80 10.61 -12.08
N ALA A 220 18.82 9.89 -12.60
CA ALA A 220 19.04 8.69 -13.40
C ALA A 220 19.82 8.98 -14.71
N GLU A 221 19.46 10.05 -15.42
CA GLU A 221 20.17 10.47 -16.63
C GLU A 221 21.64 10.82 -16.34
N ARG A 222 21.92 11.48 -15.21
CA ARG A 222 23.29 11.77 -14.77
C ARG A 222 24.07 10.50 -14.45
N LYS A 223 23.46 9.56 -13.73
CA LYS A 223 24.07 8.27 -13.41
C LYS A 223 24.42 7.48 -14.68
N ARG A 224 23.50 7.41 -15.64
CA ARG A 224 23.75 6.72 -16.92
C ARG A 224 24.91 7.33 -17.71
N LYS A 225 24.99 8.67 -17.78
CA LYS A 225 26.11 9.36 -18.44
C LYS A 225 27.46 9.08 -17.77
N MET A 226 27.49 8.99 -16.43
CA MET A 226 28.70 8.65 -15.69
C MET A 226 29.14 7.19 -15.97
N GLU A 227 28.19 6.25 -16.00
CA GLU A 227 28.47 4.83 -16.31
C GLU A 227 28.93 4.63 -17.77
N GLU A 228 28.34 5.38 -18.72
CA GLU A 228 28.77 5.39 -20.13
C GLU A 228 30.19 5.97 -20.30
N GLN A 229 30.57 6.99 -19.52
CA GLN A 229 31.92 7.55 -19.54
C GLN A 229 32.95 6.59 -18.95
N ASP A 230 32.65 5.97 -17.80
CA ASP A 230 33.54 5.03 -17.12
C ASP A 230 33.78 3.75 -17.96
N THR A 231 32.74 3.26 -18.63
CA THR A 231 32.86 2.12 -19.58
C THR A 231 33.62 2.47 -20.87
N GLY A 232 33.51 3.73 -21.33
CA GLY A 232 34.28 4.23 -22.47
C GLY A 232 35.78 4.35 -22.15
N GLU A 233 36.13 4.92 -21.00
CA GLU A 233 37.51 5.09 -20.56
C GLU A 233 38.21 3.75 -20.29
N THR A 234 37.51 2.80 -19.67
CA THR A 234 38.03 1.44 -19.46
C THR A 234 38.25 0.68 -20.77
N GLY A 235 37.32 0.78 -21.72
CA GLY A 235 37.46 0.17 -23.06
C GLY A 235 38.62 0.77 -23.88
N GLU A 236 38.83 2.09 -23.81
CA GLU A 236 39.96 2.76 -24.46
C GLU A 236 41.31 2.36 -23.84
N ALA A 237 41.38 2.24 -22.50
CA ALA A 237 42.58 1.80 -21.81
C ALA A 237 42.98 0.37 -22.19
N GLU A 238 42.03 -0.58 -22.23
CA GLU A 238 42.28 -1.96 -22.65
C GLU A 238 42.71 -2.08 -24.11
N HIS A 239 42.14 -1.25 -25.01
CA HIS A 239 42.54 -1.24 -26.41
C HIS A 239 43.96 -0.71 -26.60
N ARG A 240 44.35 0.33 -25.85
CA ARG A 240 45.71 0.88 -25.86
C ARG A 240 46.76 -0.12 -25.36
N GLU A 241 46.42 -0.90 -24.33
CA GLU A 241 47.32 -1.90 -23.74
C GLU A 241 47.49 -3.15 -24.62
N LYS A 242 46.46 -3.54 -25.39
CA LYS A 242 46.58 -4.63 -26.38
C LYS A 242 47.44 -4.22 -27.58
N LYS A 243 47.34 -2.97 -28.02
CA LYS A 243 48.11 -2.46 -29.16
C LYS A 243 49.61 -2.36 -28.86
N SER A 244 49.98 -1.97 -27.64
CA SER A 244 51.39 -1.92 -27.22
C SER A 244 52.03 -3.30 -27.03
N LYS A 245 51.26 -4.35 -26.75
CA LYS A 245 51.74 -5.74 -26.65
C LYS A 245 51.88 -6.45 -28.00
N SER A 246 51.21 -5.99 -29.05
CA SER A 246 51.31 -6.56 -30.41
C SER A 246 52.43 -5.96 -31.26
N GLU A 247 53.07 -4.88 -30.80
CA GLU A 247 54.15 -4.18 -31.51
C GLU A 247 55.56 -4.54 -30.98
N ASN A 248 55.67 -5.54 -30.08
CA ASN A 248 56.92 -6.07 -29.54
C ASN A 248 57.14 -7.55 -29.91
#